data_AF-A0A399Z691-F1
#
_entry.id   AF-A0A399Z691-F1
#
_cell.length_a   1.000
_cell.length_b   1.000
_cell.length_c   1.000
_cell.angle_alpha   90.00
_cell.angle_beta   90.00
_cell.angle_gamma   90.00
#
_symmetry.space_group_name_H-M   'P 1'
#
loop_
_entity.id
_entity.type
_entity.pdbx_description
1 polymer ?
#
loop_
_entity_poly.entity_id
_entity_poly.type
_entity_poly.pdbx_seq_one_letter_code
_entity_poly.pdbx_strand_id
1 'polypeptide(L)'
;MEFSYFLDIHLVGCGNYKPCPCGYNLFMDIPDRIIALTELRRNDGERGTRKRIAHRGLVYDVTDCPKWRGDLHENLHFPAQDLTSELPDAPHKEEVFLHDCVKIVGRLQVED
;
A
#
# COMPACT_ATOMS: atom_id res chain seq x y z
N MET A 1 -23.21 23.43 14.72
CA MET A 1 -23.05 23.62 13.26
C MET A 1 -22.02 22.60 12.85
N GLU A 2 -22.51 21.43 12.47
CA GLU A 2 -21.72 20.26 12.06
C GLU A 2 -21.24 20.48 10.62
N PHE A 3 -19.94 20.43 10.37
CA PHE A 3 -19.39 20.40 9.02
C PHE A 3 -18.94 18.96 8.71
N SER A 4 -19.77 18.27 7.96
CA SER A 4 -19.49 16.98 7.35
C SER A 4 -18.64 17.20 6.10
N TYR A 5 -17.43 16.65 6.09
CA TYR A 5 -16.60 16.56 4.89
C TYR A 5 -16.98 15.30 4.12
N PHE A 6 -18.00 15.39 3.27
CA PHE A 6 -18.22 14.42 2.20
C PHE A 6 -17.16 14.67 1.11
N LEU A 7 -16.26 13.71 0.92
CA LEU A 7 -15.37 13.67 -0.24
C LEU A 7 -16.18 13.13 -1.43
N ASP A 8 -16.62 14.03 -2.31
CA ASP A 8 -17.22 13.72 -3.60
C ASP A 8 -16.19 13.01 -4.51
N ILE A 9 -16.23 11.68 -4.51
CA ILE A 9 -15.61 10.86 -5.56
C ILE A 9 -16.43 11.07 -6.83
N HIS A 10 -16.01 12.04 -7.64
CA HIS A 10 -16.47 12.17 -9.01
C HIS A 10 -16.06 10.93 -9.80
N LEU A 11 -17.07 10.08 -10.04
CA LEU A 11 -17.11 9.15 -11.17
C LEU A 11 -17.05 9.97 -12.46
N VAL A 12 -15.83 10.21 -12.96
CA VAL A 12 -15.65 10.63 -14.36
C VAL A 12 -15.90 9.40 -15.23
N GLY A 13 -16.94 9.52 -16.05
CA GLY A 13 -17.48 8.46 -16.90
C GLY A 13 -16.51 7.92 -17.95
N CYS A 14 -16.95 6.80 -18.52
CA CYS A 14 -16.29 5.99 -19.54
C CYS A 14 -15.62 6.80 -20.66
N GLY A 15 -14.30 6.66 -20.77
CA GLY A 15 -13.55 6.84 -22.00
C GLY A 15 -13.11 5.47 -22.53
N ASN A 16 -13.26 5.24 -23.83
CA ASN A 16 -13.05 3.99 -24.56
C ASN A 16 -11.64 3.38 -24.44
N TYR A 17 -11.31 2.73 -23.32
CA TYR A 17 -10.19 1.80 -23.30
C TYR A 17 -10.68 0.44 -23.81
N LYS A 18 -10.46 0.18 -25.10
CA LYS A 18 -10.43 -1.21 -25.58
C LYS A 18 -9.40 -1.94 -24.72
N PRO A 19 -9.76 -3.04 -24.04
CA PRO A 19 -8.78 -3.79 -23.26
C PRO A 19 -7.73 -4.32 -24.24
N CYS A 20 -6.51 -3.83 -24.09
CA CYS A 20 -5.37 -4.41 -24.77
C CYS A 20 -5.21 -5.83 -24.21
N PRO A 21 -5.05 -6.88 -25.04
CA PRO A 21 -4.89 -8.26 -24.55
C PRO A 21 -3.62 -8.47 -23.71
N CYS A 22 -2.77 -7.45 -23.57
CA CYS A 22 -1.58 -7.41 -22.71
C CYS A 22 -1.64 -6.36 -21.58
N GLY A 23 -2.80 -5.72 -21.34
CA GLY A 23 -2.94 -4.65 -20.34
C GLY A 23 -3.41 -5.18 -19.00
N TYR A 24 -2.49 -5.38 -18.05
CA TYR A 24 -2.83 -5.64 -16.65
C TYR A 24 -3.62 -4.45 -16.09
N ASN A 25 -4.90 -4.68 -15.83
CA ASN A 25 -5.75 -3.72 -15.15
C ASN A 25 -5.40 -3.77 -13.67
N LEU A 26 -4.34 -3.05 -13.26
CA LEU A 26 -3.83 -2.99 -11.87
C LEU A 26 -4.91 -2.65 -10.83
N PHE A 27 -6.04 -2.10 -11.26
CA PHE A 27 -7.19 -1.80 -10.41
C PHE A 27 -8.09 -3.00 -10.08
N MET A 28 -7.95 -4.16 -10.73
CA MET A 28 -8.81 -5.33 -10.50
C MET A 28 -8.29 -6.35 -9.48
N ASP A 29 -7.02 -6.26 -9.03
CA ASP A 29 -6.40 -7.28 -8.17
C ASP A 29 -6.20 -6.84 -6.70
N ILE A 30 -6.83 -5.75 -6.26
CA ILE A 30 -6.77 -5.33 -4.84
C ILE A 30 -7.73 -6.22 -4.03
N PRO A 31 -7.26 -7.00 -3.04
CA PRO A 31 -8.15 -7.82 -2.23
C PRO A 31 -9.18 -6.96 -1.49
N ASP A 32 -10.44 -7.42 -1.45
CA ASP A 32 -11.50 -6.82 -0.64
C ASP A 32 -11.30 -7.17 0.85
N ARG A 33 -10.24 -6.60 1.42
CA ARG A 33 -9.80 -6.82 2.80
C ARG A 33 -9.46 -5.48 3.43
N ILE A 34 -10.08 -5.19 4.56
CA ILE A 34 -9.72 -4.04 5.39
C ILE A 34 -8.71 -4.47 6.45
N ILE A 35 -7.65 -3.69 6.59
CA ILE A 35 -6.54 -3.90 7.53
C ILE A 35 -6.64 -2.83 8.60
N ALA A 36 -6.90 -3.23 9.83
CA ALA A 36 -6.87 -2.30 10.95
C ALA A 36 -5.43 -1.79 11.18
N LEU A 37 -5.29 -0.55 11.68
CA LEU A 37 -3.98 0.01 12.03
C LEU A 37 -3.23 -0.86 13.06
N THR A 38 -3.97 -1.45 14.01
CA THR A 38 -3.42 -2.39 14.99
C THR A 38 -2.92 -3.70 14.35
N GLU A 39 -3.55 -4.14 13.26
CA GLU A 39 -3.03 -5.28 12.49
C GLU A 39 -1.76 -4.89 11.75
N LEU A 40 -1.74 -3.75 11.06
CA LEU A 40 -0.53 -3.26 10.39
C LEU A 40 0.66 -3.22 11.35
N ARG A 41 0.45 -2.67 12.55
CA ARG A 41 1.48 -2.53 13.60
C ARG A 41 2.08 -3.84 14.11
N ARG A 42 1.39 -4.97 13.96
CA ARG A 42 1.88 -6.31 14.37
C ARG A 42 2.72 -7.00 13.30
N ASN A 43 2.84 -6.41 12.12
CA ASN A 43 3.55 -6.96 10.97
C ASN A 43 4.85 -6.18 10.74
N ASP A 44 5.70 -6.18 11.78
CA ASP A 44 6.99 -5.50 11.85
C ASP A 44 8.17 -6.36 11.38
N GLY A 45 8.00 -7.67 11.22
CA GLY A 45 9.07 -8.64 10.93
C GLY A 45 9.66 -9.31 12.17
N GLU A 46 9.39 -8.76 13.37
CA GLU A 46 9.93 -9.33 14.61
C GLU A 46 9.42 -10.75 14.84
N ARG A 47 10.30 -11.62 15.34
CA ARG A 47 9.99 -13.04 15.59
C ARG A 47 9.45 -13.77 14.35
N GLY A 48 9.78 -13.30 13.15
CA GLY A 48 9.37 -13.90 11.89
C GLY A 48 7.93 -13.57 11.48
N THR A 49 7.33 -12.50 12.03
CA THR A 49 6.08 -11.96 11.50
C THR A 49 6.27 -11.47 10.06
N ARG A 50 5.17 -11.19 9.36
CA ARG A 50 5.24 -10.56 8.04
C ARG A 50 5.72 -9.13 8.19
N LYS A 51 6.32 -8.58 7.15
CA LYS A 51 6.66 -7.15 7.06
C LYS A 51 5.64 -6.46 6.17
N ARG A 52 4.81 -5.60 6.75
CA ARG A 52 3.79 -4.86 6.00
C ARG A 52 3.98 -3.36 6.17
N ILE A 53 3.74 -2.62 5.10
CA ILE A 53 3.73 -1.16 5.09
C ILE A 53 2.45 -0.66 4.44
N ALA A 54 2.04 0.56 4.76
CA ALA A 54 0.97 1.23 4.06
C ALA A 54 1.50 2.36 3.17
N HIS A 55 0.84 2.57 2.03
CA HIS A 55 1.02 3.72 1.17
C HIS A 55 -0.31 4.08 0.53
N ARG A 56 -0.75 5.34 0.66
CA ARG A 56 -2.01 5.88 0.12
C ARG A 56 -3.23 5.00 0.40
N GLY A 57 -3.33 4.48 1.62
CA GLY A 57 -4.45 3.65 2.07
C GLY A 57 -4.43 2.20 1.55
N LEU A 58 -3.38 1.76 0.87
CA LEU A 58 -3.15 0.35 0.53
C LEU A 58 -2.09 -0.25 1.44
N VAL A 59 -2.26 -1.52 1.82
CA VAL A 59 -1.30 -2.27 2.62
C VAL A 59 -0.56 -3.25 1.71
N TYR A 60 0.77 -3.18 1.76
CA TYR A 60 1.67 -4.00 0.98
C TYR A 60 2.45 -4.93 1.91
N ASP A 61 2.52 -6.20 1.55
CA ASP A 61 3.44 -7.17 2.12
C ASP A 61 4.76 -7.10 1.35
N VAL A 62 5.84 -6.82 2.09
CA VAL A 62 7.21 -6.70 1.59
C VAL A 62 8.12 -7.76 2.21
N THR A 63 7.54 -8.81 2.80
CA THR A 63 8.25 -9.84 3.57
C THR A 63 9.42 -10.43 2.79
N ASP A 64 9.18 -10.74 1.52
CA ASP A 64 10.10 -11.46 0.65
C ASP A 64 11.00 -10.52 -0.18
N CYS A 65 10.90 -9.20 0.04
CA CYS A 65 11.72 -8.23 -0.65
C CYS A 65 13.14 -8.14 -0.03
N PRO A 66 14.23 -8.30 -0.83
CA PRO A 66 15.60 -8.21 -0.33
C PRO A 66 15.94 -6.88 0.35
N LYS A 67 15.31 -5.79 -0.12
CA LYS A 67 15.47 -4.42 0.40
C LYS A 67 14.89 -4.20 1.80
N TRP A 68 14.15 -5.18 2.32
CA TRP A 68 13.53 -5.18 3.66
C TRP A 68 14.12 -6.28 4.55
N ARG A 69 15.34 -6.76 4.26
CA ARG A 69 16.03 -7.74 5.11
C ARG A 69 16.43 -7.09 6.44
N GLY A 70 16.30 -7.86 7.53
CA GLY A 70 16.58 -7.36 8.88
C GLY A 70 15.57 -6.34 9.38
N ASP A 71 14.34 -6.40 8.83
CA ASP A 71 13.20 -5.60 9.30
C ASP A 71 13.44 -4.09 9.23
N LEU A 72 14.31 -3.67 8.30
CA LEU A 72 14.73 -2.29 8.13
C LEU A 72 15.04 -2.01 6.66
N HIS A 73 14.46 -0.95 6.12
CA HIS A 73 14.68 -0.49 4.75
C HIS A 73 15.65 0.68 4.73
N GLU A 74 16.76 0.51 4.02
CA GLU A 74 17.83 1.52 3.80
C GLU A 74 18.30 2.21 5.10
N ASN A 75 18.27 1.48 6.22
CA ASN A 75 18.63 1.96 7.57
C ASN A 75 17.75 3.10 8.13
N LEU A 76 16.59 3.36 7.54
CA LEU A 76 15.74 4.51 7.89
C LEU A 76 14.30 4.12 8.22
N HIS A 77 13.73 3.18 7.47
CA HIS A 77 12.29 2.91 7.56
C HIS A 77 12.02 1.49 8.06
N PHE A 78 11.28 1.38 9.15
CA PHE A 78 10.78 0.11 9.66
C PHE A 78 9.48 -0.31 8.97
N PRO A 79 9.13 -1.60 8.93
CA PRO A 79 7.78 -2.04 8.58
C PRO A 79 6.76 -1.59 9.65
N ALA A 80 5.52 -2.08 9.55
CA ALA A 80 4.43 -1.84 10.50
C ALA A 80 3.93 -0.39 10.58
N GLN A 81 4.17 0.42 9.54
CA GLN A 81 3.76 1.83 9.48
C GLN A 81 3.29 2.26 8.08
N ASP A 82 2.61 3.41 8.04
CA ASP A 82 2.29 4.11 6.79
C ASP A 82 3.48 4.99 6.40
N LEU A 83 4.02 4.75 5.20
CA LEU A 83 5.18 5.45 4.66
C LEU A 83 4.81 6.42 3.55
N THR A 84 3.53 6.80 3.45
CA THR A 84 3.04 7.73 2.43
C THR A 84 3.78 9.06 2.44
N SER A 85 4.10 9.58 3.62
CA SER A 85 4.84 10.84 3.79
C SER A 85 6.33 10.73 3.47
N GLU A 86 6.89 9.52 3.51
CA GLU A 86 8.33 9.29 3.37
C GLU A 86 8.74 9.11 1.91
N LEU A 87 7.84 8.58 1.07
CA LEU A 87 8.14 8.29 -0.34
C LEU A 87 8.58 9.52 -1.18
N PRO A 88 8.06 10.75 -0.98
CA PRO A 88 8.53 11.93 -1.72
C PRO A 88 10.01 12.25 -1.57
N ASP A 89 10.63 11.90 -0.44
CA ASP A 89 12.04 12.15 -0.15
C ASP A 89 12.94 10.96 -0.52
N ALA A 90 12.35 9.86 -1.00
CA ALA A 90 13.07 8.66 -1.40
C ALA A 90 13.81 8.85 -2.75
N PRO A 91 14.91 8.11 -3.01
CA PRO A 91 15.61 8.13 -4.29
C PRO A 91 14.88 7.36 -5.41
N HIS A 92 13.62 6.95 -5.19
CA HIS A 92 12.79 6.16 -6.10
C HIS A 92 11.32 6.59 -5.97
N LYS A 93 10.46 6.08 -6.87
CA LYS A 93 9.02 6.41 -6.91
C LYS A 93 8.14 5.18 -6.67
N GLU A 94 6.83 5.33 -6.91
CA GLU A 94 5.82 4.28 -6.75
C GLU A 94 6.04 3.05 -7.64
N GLU A 95 6.93 3.13 -8.64
CA GLU A 95 7.32 1.97 -9.46
C GLU A 95 7.85 0.78 -8.65
N VAL A 96 8.37 1.02 -7.43
CA VAL A 96 8.81 -0.06 -6.53
C VAL A 96 7.67 -1.00 -6.12
N PHE A 97 6.42 -0.54 -6.12
CA PHE A 97 5.25 -1.38 -5.79
C PHE A 97 4.90 -2.39 -6.90
N LEU A 98 5.52 -2.28 -8.08
CA LEU A 98 5.37 -3.22 -9.19
C LEU A 98 6.34 -4.40 -9.10
N HIS A 99 7.30 -4.40 -8.16
CA HIS A 99 8.22 -5.52 -8.00
C HIS A 99 7.49 -6.79 -7.56
N ASP A 100 7.90 -7.94 -8.12
CA ASP A 100 7.27 -9.24 -7.84
C ASP A 100 7.29 -9.64 -6.37
N CYS A 101 8.20 -9.09 -5.55
CA CYS A 101 8.25 -9.37 -4.12
C CYS A 101 7.25 -8.54 -3.30
N VAL A 102 6.64 -7.52 -3.89
CA VAL A 102 5.68 -6.63 -3.23
C VAL A 102 4.26 -7.13 -3.55
N LYS A 103 3.45 -7.38 -2.53
CA LYS A 103 2.09 -7.91 -2.69
C LYS A 103 1.07 -7.03 -2.00
N ILE A 104 -0.01 -6.66 -2.70
CA ILE A 104 -1.12 -5.92 -2.09
C ILE A 104 -1.91 -6.89 -1.21
N VAL A 105 -2.12 -6.53 0.05
CA VAL A 105 -2.85 -7.32 1.05
C VAL A 105 -4.29 -6.85 1.20
N GLY A 106 -4.53 -5.56 0.99
CA GLY A 106 -5.84 -4.94 1.18
C GLY A 106 -5.72 -3.43 1.38
N ARG A 107 -6.77 -2.84 1.96
CA ARG A 107 -6.88 -1.41 2.25
C ARG A 107 -6.65 -1.15 3.73
N LEU A 108 -5.90 -0.12 4.05
CA LEU A 108 -5.76 0.35 5.43
C LEU A 108 -7.10 0.95 5.88
N GLN A 109 -7.52 0.62 7.10
CA GLN A 109 -8.68 1.24 7.73
C GLN A 109 -8.40 2.74 7.90
N VAL A 110 -9.27 3.56 7.33
CA VAL A 110 -9.30 5.01 7.58
C VAL A 110 -10.07 5.18 8.90
N GLU A 111 -9.43 5.78 9.91
CA GLU A 111 -10.16 6.25 11.09
C GLU A 111 -10.89 7.54 10.68
N ASP A 112 -12.22 7.55 10.80
CA ASP A 112 -13.10 8.70 10.52
C ASP A 112 -12.98 9.79 11.61
#